data_AF-A0A2D9YY67-F1
#
_entry.id   AF-A0A2D9YY67-F1
#
_cell.length_a   1.000
_cell.length_b   1.000
_cell.length_c   1.000
_cell.angle_alpha   90.00
_cell.angle_beta   90.00
_cell.angle_gamma   90.00
#
_symmetry.space_group_name_H-M   'P 1'
#
loop_
_entity.id
_entity.type
_entity.pdbx_description
1 polymer ?
#
loop_
_entity_poly.entity_id
_entity_poly.type
_entity_poly.pdbx_seq_one_letter_code
_entity_poly.pdbx_strand_id
1 'polypeptide(L)'
;MIIKKQTRDLLLKQLVFILFISCAAVMSPPGGPKDETPPELIEVTPPNGTTHFKGGRVELLFSEYIDENTVDRAVSILPLLAEEPEIIYKGNRLHIYFPDSLSVDQTYIVSINRDLSDEHKVNLSQGIQVAFATGSEIDRGIISGSIYHSKDASLNLWKIQNENDHLKFYERVPDYVIDASSEGYYEFNFLSLGQYKIAAVDRALAG
;
A
#
# COMPACT_ATOMS: atom_id res chain seq x y z
N MET A 1 7.55 -39.19 -77.90
CA MET A 1 8.25 -38.81 -76.65
C MET A 1 8.36 -37.29 -76.50
N ILE A 2 7.27 -36.54 -76.69
CA ILE A 2 7.26 -35.06 -76.63
C ILE A 2 6.15 -34.58 -75.68
N ILE A 3 4.98 -35.24 -75.70
CA ILE A 3 3.80 -34.91 -74.88
C ILE A 3 4.04 -35.09 -73.36
N LYS A 4 4.83 -36.09 -72.94
CA LYS A 4 5.11 -36.38 -71.51
C LYS A 4 6.01 -35.33 -70.83
N LYS A 5 6.81 -34.58 -71.61
CA LYS A 5 7.75 -33.57 -71.07
C LYS A 5 7.01 -32.26 -70.79
N GLN A 6 6.08 -31.90 -71.69
CA GLN A 6 5.28 -30.69 -71.61
C GLN A 6 4.26 -30.69 -70.46
N THR A 7 3.68 -31.85 -70.13
CA THR A 7 2.80 -32.00 -68.94
C THR A 7 3.56 -31.98 -67.62
N ARG A 8 4.80 -32.49 -67.60
CA ARG A 8 5.67 -32.47 -66.42
C ARG A 8 6.17 -31.07 -66.10
N ASP A 9 6.51 -30.28 -67.13
CA ASP A 9 6.91 -28.88 -66.97
C ASP A 9 5.74 -27.97 -66.56
N LEU A 10 4.49 -28.31 -66.94
CA LEU A 10 3.29 -27.58 -66.54
C LEU A 10 2.88 -27.88 -65.08
N LEU A 11 2.97 -29.15 -64.65
CA LEU A 11 2.74 -29.56 -63.26
C LEU A 11 3.79 -29.00 -62.31
N LEU A 12 5.05 -28.93 -62.73
CA LEU A 12 6.14 -28.34 -61.94
C LEU A 12 5.93 -26.83 -61.75
N LYS A 13 5.44 -26.13 -62.79
CA LYS A 13 5.11 -24.69 -62.70
C LYS A 13 3.91 -24.40 -61.79
N GLN A 14 2.90 -25.27 -61.77
CA GLN A 14 1.77 -25.14 -60.84
C GLN A 14 2.16 -25.40 -59.38
N LEU A 15 3.07 -26.35 -59.13
CA LEU A 15 3.57 -26.63 -57.78
C LEU A 15 4.43 -25.48 -57.22
N VAL A 16 5.20 -24.80 -58.07
CA VAL A 16 6.01 -23.64 -57.69
C VAL A 16 5.16 -22.40 -57.34
N PHE A 17 3.97 -22.24 -57.94
CA PHE A 17 3.08 -21.11 -57.64
C PHE A 17 2.39 -21.22 -56.26
N ILE A 18 2.17 -22.44 -55.77
CA ILE A 18 1.53 -22.69 -54.45
C ILE A 18 2.50 -22.42 -53.28
N LEU A 19 3.81 -22.41 -53.53
CA LEU A 19 4.83 -22.15 -52.50
C LEU A 19 4.98 -20.67 -52.10
N PHE A 20 4.32 -19.73 -52.80
CA PHE A 20 4.38 -18.29 -52.48
C PHE A 20 3.17 -17.77 -51.67
N ILE A 21 2.24 -18.64 -51.27
CA ILE A 21 1.19 -18.26 -50.31
C ILE A 21 1.78 -18.36 -48.90
N SER A 22 2.74 -17.48 -48.60
CA SER A 22 3.24 -17.27 -47.25
C SER A 22 2.15 -16.53 -46.46
N CYS A 23 1.56 -17.23 -45.50
CA CYS A 23 0.64 -16.65 -44.53
C CYS A 23 1.46 -15.77 -43.59
N ALA A 24 1.46 -14.46 -43.80
CA ALA A 24 2.02 -13.52 -42.83
C ALA A 24 1.09 -13.51 -41.61
N ALA A 25 1.40 -14.32 -40.60
CA ALA A 25 0.73 -14.24 -39.32
C ALA A 25 1.07 -12.87 -38.69
N VAL A 26 0.05 -12.00 -38.62
CA VAL A 26 0.17 -10.71 -37.93
C VAL A 26 0.19 -10.99 -36.43
N MET A 27 1.38 -11.11 -35.87
CA MET A 27 1.58 -11.14 -34.43
C MET A 27 1.62 -9.70 -33.93
N SER A 28 0.93 -9.41 -32.82
CA SER A 28 1.10 -8.13 -32.15
C SER A 28 2.58 -7.91 -31.82
N PRO A 29 3.10 -6.69 -31.92
CA PRO A 29 4.46 -6.41 -31.49
C PRO A 29 4.63 -6.90 -30.04
N PRO A 30 5.78 -7.50 -29.70
CA PRO A 30 6.05 -7.82 -28.31
C PRO A 30 5.92 -6.54 -27.48
N GLY A 31 5.21 -6.62 -26.35
CA GLY A 31 5.09 -5.51 -25.42
C GLY A 31 6.48 -5.06 -24.93
N GLY A 32 6.54 -3.83 -24.39
CA GLY A 32 7.72 -3.36 -23.69
C GLY A 32 8.05 -4.22 -22.46
N PRO A 33 9.22 -4.01 -21.83
CA PRO A 33 9.53 -4.65 -20.56
C PRO A 33 8.45 -4.31 -19.52
N LYS A 34 8.19 -5.24 -18.60
CA LYS A 34 7.28 -5.00 -17.48
C LYS A 34 7.85 -3.88 -16.61
N ASP A 35 6.97 -3.00 -16.13
CA ASP A 35 7.35 -2.03 -15.11
C ASP A 35 7.54 -2.72 -13.75
N GLU A 36 8.61 -2.33 -13.06
CA GLU A 36 9.01 -2.84 -11.75
C GLU A 36 9.38 -1.70 -10.79
N THR A 37 9.16 -0.44 -11.19
CA THR A 37 9.46 0.73 -10.37
C THR A 37 8.39 0.89 -9.29
N PRO A 38 8.74 0.93 -7.99
CA PRO A 38 7.74 1.15 -6.94
C PRO A 38 7.27 2.61 -6.90
N PRO A 39 6.00 2.86 -6.51
CA PRO A 39 5.55 4.22 -6.23
C PRO A 39 6.34 4.80 -5.04
N GLU A 40 6.65 6.09 -5.10
CA GLU A 40 7.35 6.84 -4.07
C GLU A 40 6.50 8.02 -3.62
N LEU A 41 6.48 8.33 -2.32
CA LEU A 41 5.84 9.54 -1.80
C LEU A 41 6.72 10.75 -2.09
N ILE A 42 6.23 11.65 -2.93
CA ILE A 42 6.93 12.84 -3.40
C ILE A 42 6.65 14.05 -2.50
N GLU A 43 5.40 14.23 -2.09
CA GLU A 43 4.99 15.43 -1.33
C GLU A 43 3.84 15.12 -0.38
N VAL A 44 3.81 15.85 0.74
CA VAL A 44 2.74 15.84 1.73
C VAL A 44 2.28 17.27 1.98
N THR A 45 0.98 17.52 1.90
CA THR A 45 0.38 18.82 2.22
C THR A 45 -0.76 18.65 3.23
N PRO A 46 -0.69 19.24 4.44
CA PRO A 46 0.43 20.02 4.98
C PRO A 46 1.70 19.17 5.17
N PRO A 47 2.89 19.78 5.29
CA PRO A 47 4.15 19.03 5.40
C PRO A 47 4.16 18.04 6.58
N ASN A 48 4.87 16.92 6.40
CA ASN A 48 5.11 15.97 7.48
C ASN A 48 5.70 16.67 8.71
N GLY A 49 5.19 16.34 9.91
CA GLY A 49 5.61 16.95 11.17
C GLY A 49 4.92 18.28 11.49
N THR A 50 3.85 18.65 10.78
CA THR A 50 3.08 19.86 11.08
C THR A 50 2.47 19.79 12.49
N THR A 51 2.69 20.83 13.30
CA THR A 51 2.11 21.01 14.64
C THR A 51 0.91 21.94 14.59
N HIS A 52 0.15 22.01 15.68
CA HIS A 52 -1.11 22.76 15.77
C HIS A 52 -2.13 22.42 14.67
N PHE A 53 -2.06 21.20 14.13
CA PHE A 53 -2.97 20.68 13.12
C PHE A 53 -4.40 20.69 13.66
N LYS A 54 -5.34 21.21 12.87
CA LYS A 54 -6.75 21.39 13.29
C LYS A 54 -7.71 20.39 12.64
N GLY A 55 -7.18 19.39 11.93
CA GLY A 55 -7.98 18.50 11.09
C GLY A 55 -8.10 19.01 9.66
N GLY A 56 -9.05 18.43 8.92
CA GLY A 56 -9.25 18.69 7.50
C GLY A 56 -8.36 17.84 6.60
N ARG A 57 -8.06 18.37 5.41
CA ARG A 57 -7.46 17.59 4.32
C ARG A 57 -5.94 17.47 4.44
N VAL A 58 -5.45 16.24 4.49
CA VAL A 58 -4.06 15.86 4.19
C VAL A 58 -4.00 15.31 2.77
N GLU A 59 -3.08 15.79 1.96
CA GLU A 59 -2.85 15.36 0.59
C GLU A 59 -1.47 14.70 0.49
N LEU A 60 -1.43 13.50 -0.07
CA LEU A 60 -0.22 12.74 -0.37
C LEU A 60 -0.07 12.64 -1.88
N LEU A 61 1.08 13.05 -2.42
CA LEU A 61 1.42 12.96 -3.84
C LEU A 61 2.47 11.88 -4.06
N PHE A 62 2.18 10.95 -4.97
CA PHE A 62 3.07 9.85 -5.36
C PHE A 62 3.71 10.08 -6.74
N SER A 63 4.82 9.39 -6.98
CA SER A 63 5.52 9.38 -8.27
C SER A 63 4.70 8.73 -9.39
N GLU A 64 3.81 7.81 -9.03
CA GLU A 64 3.01 7.00 -9.95
C GLU A 64 1.53 6.97 -9.57
N TYR A 65 0.71 6.48 -10.50
CA TYR A 65 -0.72 6.36 -10.31
C TYR A 65 -0.97 5.16 -9.40
N ILE A 66 -1.67 5.40 -8.29
CA ILE A 66 -1.96 4.39 -7.28
C ILE A 66 -3.15 3.52 -7.73
N ASP A 67 -3.15 2.24 -7.40
CA ASP A 67 -4.32 1.38 -7.57
C ASP A 67 -5.30 1.62 -6.43
N GLU A 68 -6.44 2.24 -6.77
CA GLU A 68 -7.55 2.55 -5.85
C GLU A 68 -7.97 1.34 -5.02
N ASN A 69 -7.97 0.13 -5.61
CA ASN A 69 -8.41 -1.09 -4.92
C ASN A 69 -7.50 -1.48 -3.76
N THR A 70 -6.31 -0.88 -3.66
CA THR A 70 -5.35 -1.16 -2.58
C THR A 70 -5.39 -0.15 -1.45
N VAL A 71 -5.99 1.02 -1.67
CA VAL A 71 -5.92 2.17 -0.75
C VAL A 71 -6.53 1.83 0.61
N ASP A 72 -7.75 1.28 0.62
CA ASP A 72 -8.52 1.01 1.83
C ASP A 72 -7.78 0.09 2.81
N ARG A 73 -7.18 -1.00 2.32
CA ARG A 73 -6.41 -1.94 3.15
C ARG A 73 -5.01 -1.47 3.50
N ALA A 74 -4.49 -0.48 2.79
CA ALA A 74 -3.10 -0.06 2.91
C ALA A 74 -2.93 1.19 3.77
N VAL A 75 -3.92 2.09 3.77
CA VAL A 75 -3.88 3.36 4.48
C VAL A 75 -4.65 3.24 5.78
N SER A 76 -4.00 3.58 6.89
CA SER A 76 -4.59 3.60 8.22
C SER A 76 -4.20 4.89 8.95
N ILE A 77 -5.10 5.39 9.79
CA ILE A 77 -4.83 6.52 10.66
C ILE A 77 -4.64 6.03 12.09
N LEU A 78 -3.54 6.45 12.72
CA LEU A 78 -3.17 6.08 14.07
C LEU A 78 -3.05 7.32 14.96
N PRO A 79 -3.48 7.28 16.24
CA PRO A 79 -4.33 6.24 16.82
C PRO A 79 -5.65 6.10 16.05
N LEU A 80 -6.30 4.94 16.18
CA LEU A 80 -7.61 4.71 15.57
C LEU A 80 -8.58 5.81 16.00
N LEU A 81 -9.25 6.39 15.00
CA LEU A 81 -10.23 7.44 15.21
C LEU A 81 -11.59 6.84 15.55
N ALA A 82 -12.39 7.56 16.34
CA ALA A 82 -13.77 7.16 16.61
C ALA A 82 -14.67 7.25 15.35
N GLU A 83 -14.33 8.15 14.43
CA GLU A 83 -14.96 8.30 13.12
C GLU A 83 -13.90 8.04 12.05
N GLU A 84 -14.19 7.13 11.12
CA GLU A 84 -13.27 6.80 10.04
C GLU A 84 -13.10 7.99 9.09
N PRO A 85 -11.85 8.35 8.75
CA PRO A 85 -11.58 9.46 7.86
C PRO A 85 -11.95 9.07 6.42
N GLU A 86 -12.49 10.02 5.66
CA GLU A 86 -12.75 9.82 4.24
C GLU A 86 -11.42 9.85 3.47
N ILE A 87 -11.16 8.82 2.67
CA ILE A 87 -9.97 8.73 1.80
C ILE A 87 -10.43 8.75 0.34
N ILE A 88 -10.03 9.80 -0.39
CA ILE A 88 -10.34 9.97 -1.79
C ILE A 88 -9.08 9.79 -2.63
N TYR A 89 -9.11 8.78 -3.50
CA TYR A 89 -8.09 8.53 -4.51
C TYR A 89 -8.28 9.45 -5.74
N LYS A 90 -7.18 10.00 -6.26
CA LYS A 90 -7.14 10.80 -7.50
C LYS A 90 -5.84 10.59 -8.28
N GLY A 91 -5.73 9.48 -9.02
CA GLY A 91 -4.57 9.19 -9.86
C GLY A 91 -3.32 8.95 -9.04
N ASN A 92 -2.39 9.90 -8.98
CA ASN A 92 -1.21 9.81 -8.13
C ASN A 92 -1.37 10.55 -6.78
N ARG A 93 -2.59 10.93 -6.40
CA ARG A 93 -2.87 11.62 -5.14
C ARG A 93 -3.83 10.84 -4.26
N LEU A 94 -3.58 10.88 -2.95
CA LEU A 94 -4.53 10.47 -1.91
C LEU A 94 -4.90 11.68 -1.08
N HIS A 95 -6.20 11.96 -0.96
CA HIS A 95 -6.73 13.00 -0.08
C HIS A 95 -7.39 12.33 1.11
N ILE A 96 -6.89 12.63 2.31
CA ILE A 96 -7.38 12.07 3.57
C ILE A 96 -8.03 13.21 4.34
N TYR A 97 -9.30 13.07 4.67
CA TYR A 97 -10.05 14.08 5.42
C TYR A 97 -10.17 13.65 6.88
N PHE A 98 -9.38 14.30 7.73
CA PHE A 98 -9.47 14.11 9.17
C PHE A 98 -10.75 14.78 9.71
N PRO A 99 -11.45 14.14 10.67
CA PRO A 99 -12.61 14.74 11.31
C PRO A 99 -12.20 15.94 12.16
N ASP A 100 -13.14 16.85 12.43
CA ASP A 100 -12.89 18.03 13.26
C ASP A 100 -12.75 17.68 14.75
N SER A 101 -13.18 16.48 15.16
CA SER A 101 -13.18 15.99 16.54
C SER A 101 -11.85 15.35 16.96
N LEU A 102 -10.72 15.94 16.55
CA LEU A 102 -9.40 15.45 16.97
C LEU A 102 -9.14 15.75 18.46
N SER A 103 -8.44 14.83 19.11
CA SER A 103 -7.99 15.00 20.49
C SER A 103 -6.93 16.09 20.60
N VAL A 104 -6.97 16.84 21.70
CA VAL A 104 -5.99 17.89 22.02
C VAL A 104 -4.65 17.26 22.41
N ASP A 105 -3.55 17.91 22.06
CA ASP A 105 -2.17 17.47 22.37
C ASP A 105 -1.89 16.02 21.96
N GLN A 106 -2.33 15.65 20.76
CA GLN A 106 -2.22 14.30 20.21
C GLN A 106 -1.46 14.33 18.88
N THR A 107 -0.54 13.37 18.72
CA THR A 107 0.06 13.06 17.42
C THR A 107 -0.79 12.04 16.67
N TYR A 108 -1.16 12.39 15.44
CA TYR A 108 -1.83 11.54 14.47
C TYR A 108 -0.87 11.15 13.36
N ILE A 109 -0.97 9.91 12.89
CA ILE A 109 -0.07 9.32 11.92
C ILE A 109 -0.93 8.79 10.79
N VAL A 110 -0.66 9.22 9.56
CA VAL A 110 -1.07 8.49 8.36
C VAL A 110 -0.03 7.41 8.13
N SER A 111 -0.43 6.16 8.29
CA SER A 111 0.42 4.98 8.07
C SER A 111 -0.02 4.26 6.82
N ILE A 112 0.92 4.01 5.91
CA ILE A 112 0.71 3.30 4.66
C ILE A 112 1.58 2.06 4.65
N ASN A 113 0.98 0.88 4.61
CA ASN A 113 1.71 -0.38 4.55
C ASN A 113 2.11 -0.73 3.10
N ARG A 114 2.85 -1.84 2.94
CA ARG A 114 3.36 -2.27 1.64
C ARG A 114 2.30 -2.82 0.69
N ASP A 115 1.05 -2.97 1.12
CA ASP A 115 -0.03 -3.48 0.26
C ASP A 115 -0.53 -2.41 -0.71
N LEU A 116 -0.18 -1.14 -0.51
CA LEU A 116 -0.41 -0.10 -1.51
C LEU A 116 0.41 -0.41 -2.76
N SER A 117 -0.24 -0.44 -3.92
CA SER A 117 0.43 -0.64 -5.20
C SER A 117 0.08 0.45 -6.21
N ASP A 118 0.88 0.55 -7.26
CA ASP A 118 0.54 1.33 -8.44
C ASP A 118 -0.46 0.57 -9.35
N GLU A 119 -0.86 1.21 -10.45
CA GLU A 119 -1.73 0.60 -11.46
C GLU A 119 -1.09 -0.62 -12.17
N HIS A 120 0.25 -0.73 -12.20
CA HIS A 120 0.97 -1.90 -12.72
C HIS A 120 1.17 -3.03 -11.70
N LYS A 121 0.59 -2.90 -10.49
CA LYS A 121 0.66 -3.88 -9.39
C LYS A 121 2.06 -4.04 -8.80
N VAL A 122 2.85 -2.98 -8.84
CA VAL A 122 4.10 -2.86 -8.09
C VAL A 122 3.79 -2.26 -6.73
N ASN A 123 4.08 -3.02 -5.68
CA ASN A 123 3.88 -2.61 -4.28
C ASN A 123 4.90 -1.56 -3.86
N LEU A 124 4.55 -0.76 -2.84
CA LEU A 124 5.52 0.07 -2.13
C LEU A 124 6.72 -0.77 -1.66
N SER A 125 7.91 -0.21 -1.85
CA SER A 125 9.16 -0.83 -1.41
C SER A 125 9.20 -0.97 0.11
N GLN A 126 8.67 0.01 0.83
CA GLN A 126 8.58 0.06 2.29
C GLN A 126 7.31 0.81 2.72
N GLY A 127 6.89 0.59 3.97
CA GLY A 127 5.80 1.37 4.56
C GLY A 127 6.18 2.85 4.74
N ILE A 128 5.18 3.72 4.76
CA ILE A 128 5.34 5.17 4.89
C ILE A 128 4.55 5.63 6.11
N GLN A 129 5.13 6.53 6.89
CA GLN A 129 4.44 7.19 8.01
C GLN A 129 4.61 8.69 7.93
N VAL A 130 3.51 9.42 8.09
CA VAL A 130 3.46 10.88 8.10
C VAL A 130 2.73 11.33 9.35
N ALA A 131 3.35 12.20 10.15
CA ALA A 131 2.85 12.60 11.45
C ALA A 131 2.37 14.06 11.48
N PHE A 132 1.31 14.32 12.25
CA PHE A 132 0.71 15.61 12.49
C PHE A 132 0.36 15.73 13.97
N ALA A 133 0.59 16.87 14.61
CA ALA A 133 0.23 17.07 16.01
C ALA A 133 -0.82 18.16 16.15
N THR A 134 -1.85 17.92 16.95
CA THR A 134 -2.81 18.97 17.33
C THR A 134 -2.25 19.94 18.37
N GLY A 135 -1.26 19.48 19.15
CA GLY A 135 -0.48 20.26 20.10
C GLY A 135 0.76 20.91 19.49
N SER A 136 1.66 21.39 20.36
CA SER A 136 2.88 22.12 19.95
C SER A 136 4.06 21.22 19.55
N GLU A 137 3.97 19.92 19.82
CA GLU A 137 5.06 18.97 19.56
C GLU A 137 4.55 17.66 18.95
N ILE A 138 5.42 17.04 18.16
CA ILE A 138 5.22 15.70 17.61
C ILE A 138 5.85 14.71 18.59
N ASP A 139 5.08 13.71 18.98
CA ASP A 139 5.54 12.61 19.81
C ASP A 139 6.70 11.85 19.17
N ARG A 140 7.59 11.25 19.99
CA ARG A 140 8.80 10.59 19.50
C ARG A 140 9.04 9.21 20.09
N GLY A 141 8.09 8.68 20.86
CA GLY A 141 8.19 7.34 21.42
C GLY A 141 8.22 6.30 20.31
N ILE A 142 9.06 5.27 20.51
CA ILE A 142 9.21 4.16 19.58
C ILE A 142 9.06 2.86 20.36
N ILE A 143 8.24 1.95 19.84
CA ILE A 143 8.20 0.54 20.28
C ILE A 143 8.42 -0.31 19.03
N SER A 144 9.52 -1.05 18.98
CA SER A 144 9.86 -1.93 17.86
C SER A 144 10.35 -3.28 18.34
N GLY A 145 10.36 -4.25 17.42
CA GLY A 145 10.81 -5.60 17.71
C GLY A 145 10.63 -6.54 16.52
N SER A 146 10.77 -7.84 16.79
CA SER A 146 10.57 -8.89 15.80
C SER A 146 9.65 -9.97 16.33
N ILE A 147 8.71 -10.41 15.51
CA ILE A 147 7.85 -11.57 15.77
C ILE A 147 8.44 -12.78 15.07
N TYR A 148 8.50 -13.90 15.78
CA TYR A 148 8.78 -15.21 15.20
C TYR A 148 7.47 -15.98 15.05
N HIS A 149 6.92 -15.97 13.84
CA HIS A 149 5.67 -16.64 13.51
C HIS A 149 5.73 -17.21 12.09
N SER A 150 4.98 -18.28 11.83
CA SER A 150 5.00 -18.98 10.54
C SER A 150 4.08 -18.36 9.48
N LYS A 151 3.22 -17.42 9.88
CA LYS A 151 2.32 -16.67 8.98
C LYS A 151 2.49 -15.18 9.19
N ASP A 152 1.94 -14.39 8.27
CA ASP A 152 1.78 -12.95 8.42
C ASP A 152 1.08 -12.62 9.73
N ALA A 153 1.67 -11.68 10.47
CA ALA A 153 1.21 -11.26 11.78
C ALA A 153 1.08 -9.74 11.83
N SER A 154 0.17 -9.27 12.66
CA SER A 154 0.00 -7.86 12.97
C SER A 154 0.12 -7.65 14.48
N LEU A 155 0.44 -6.44 14.87
CA LEU A 155 0.56 -6.03 16.26
C LEU A 155 -0.60 -5.10 16.58
N ASN A 156 -1.33 -5.46 17.62
CA ASN A 156 -2.31 -4.61 18.27
C ASN A 156 -1.65 -3.98 19.50
N LEU A 157 -1.74 -2.65 19.62
CA LEU A 157 -1.15 -1.88 20.71
C LEU A 157 -2.21 -1.01 21.38
N TRP A 158 -2.30 -1.12 22.70
CA TRP A 158 -3.20 -0.34 23.55
C TRP A 158 -2.39 0.59 24.43
N LYS A 159 -2.68 1.90 24.41
CA LYS A 159 -2.22 2.86 25.41
C LYS A 159 -3.13 2.77 26.62
N ILE A 160 -2.59 2.41 27.77
CA ILE A 160 -3.38 2.22 28.99
C ILE A 160 -3.89 3.56 29.51
N GLN A 161 -5.20 3.65 29.69
CA GLN A 161 -5.88 4.89 30.09
C GLN A 161 -6.00 5.05 31.61
N ASN A 162 -6.14 3.95 32.34
CA ASN A 162 -6.28 3.93 33.81
C ASN A 162 -6.09 2.49 34.37
N GLU A 163 -6.17 2.34 35.69
CA GLU A 163 -6.00 1.05 36.40
C GLU A 163 -7.02 -0.03 35.98
N ASN A 164 -8.27 0.36 35.70
CA ASN A 164 -9.27 -0.62 35.24
C ASN A 164 -8.98 -1.06 33.80
N ASP A 165 -8.58 -0.12 32.94
CA ASP A 165 -8.14 -0.41 31.58
C ASP A 165 -6.89 -1.30 31.56
N HIS A 166 -5.98 -1.14 32.53
CA HIS A 166 -4.83 -2.04 32.66
C HIS A 166 -5.23 -3.53 32.75
N LEU A 167 -6.37 -3.85 33.37
CA LEU A 167 -6.86 -5.23 33.48
C LEU A 167 -7.75 -5.66 32.32
N LYS A 168 -8.43 -4.72 31.66
CA LYS A 168 -9.49 -4.99 30.68
C LYS A 168 -9.24 -4.41 29.28
N PHE A 169 -8.03 -3.97 28.99
CA PHE A 169 -7.66 -3.34 27.71
C PHE A 169 -8.11 -4.14 26.48
N TYR A 170 -8.12 -5.47 26.56
CA TYR A 170 -8.55 -6.36 25.47
C TYR A 170 -10.06 -6.37 25.21
N GLU A 171 -10.88 -5.73 26.04
CA GLU A 171 -12.32 -5.55 25.83
C GLU A 171 -12.64 -4.41 24.86
N ARG A 172 -11.66 -3.53 24.57
CA ARG A 172 -11.78 -2.45 23.57
C ARG A 172 -10.85 -2.71 22.38
N VAL A 173 -11.18 -2.08 21.26
CA VAL A 173 -10.30 -2.06 20.09
C VAL A 173 -8.93 -1.46 20.43
N PRO A 174 -7.85 -1.92 19.78
CA PRO A 174 -6.52 -1.36 19.96
C PRO A 174 -6.45 0.09 19.52
N ASP A 175 -5.56 0.86 20.15
CA ASP A 175 -5.32 2.24 19.74
C ASP A 175 -4.46 2.29 18.46
N TYR A 176 -3.59 1.29 18.27
CA TYR A 176 -2.75 1.18 17.08
C TYR A 176 -2.72 -0.25 16.55
N VAL A 177 -2.74 -0.36 15.22
CA VAL A 177 -2.58 -1.63 14.49
C VAL A 177 -1.50 -1.43 13.44
N ILE A 178 -0.52 -2.34 13.39
CA ILE A 178 0.49 -2.35 12.33
C ILE A 178 0.80 -3.77 11.90
N ASP A 179 0.98 -3.97 10.60
CA ASP A 179 1.45 -5.23 10.05
C ASP A 179 2.95 -5.39 10.28
N ALA A 180 3.38 -6.58 10.68
CA ALA A 180 4.80 -6.92 10.68
C ALA A 180 5.30 -7.09 9.24
N SER A 181 6.58 -6.83 9.04
CA SER A 181 7.26 -7.13 7.77
C SER A 181 7.26 -8.63 7.49
N SER A 182 7.63 -9.02 6.27
CA SER A 182 7.83 -10.43 5.89
C SER A 182 8.91 -11.15 6.73
N GLU A 183 9.79 -10.40 7.40
CA GLU A 183 10.80 -10.93 8.32
C GLU A 183 10.35 -10.86 9.79
N GLY A 184 9.10 -10.44 10.04
CA GLY A 184 8.51 -10.29 11.36
C GLY A 184 8.87 -9.00 12.08
N TYR A 185 9.61 -8.07 11.46
CA TYR A 185 9.95 -6.78 12.09
C TYR A 185 8.72 -5.87 12.17
N TYR A 186 8.55 -5.17 13.29
CA TYR A 186 7.52 -4.15 13.46
C TYR A 186 8.05 -2.92 14.19
N GLU A 187 7.41 -1.78 13.95
CA GLU A 187 7.78 -0.51 14.56
C GLU A 187 6.58 0.43 14.68
N PHE A 188 6.23 0.76 15.92
CA PHE A 188 5.33 1.85 16.23
C PHE A 188 6.16 3.11 16.48
N ASN A 189 5.97 4.15 15.66
CA ASN A 189 6.60 5.45 15.84
C ASN A 189 5.60 6.48 16.36
N PHE A 190 6.14 7.62 16.77
CA PHE A 190 5.37 8.78 17.22
C PHE A 190 4.39 8.45 18.36
N LEU A 191 4.79 7.53 19.24
CA LEU A 191 4.02 7.20 20.43
C LEU A 191 4.19 8.28 21.48
N SER A 192 3.08 8.75 22.03
CA SER A 192 3.10 9.62 23.20
C SER A 192 3.61 8.89 24.43
N LEU A 193 4.04 9.65 25.44
CA LEU A 193 4.44 9.04 26.71
C LEU A 193 3.26 8.30 27.34
N GLY A 194 3.50 7.09 27.84
CA GLY A 194 2.49 6.29 28.50
C GLY A 194 2.92 4.85 28.76
N GLN A 195 2.02 4.09 29.39
CA GLN A 195 2.12 2.65 29.51
C GLN A 195 1.34 2.00 28.37
N TYR A 196 1.92 0.95 27.80
CA TYR A 196 1.36 0.27 26.64
C TYR A 196 1.26 -1.23 26.88
N LYS A 197 0.26 -1.86 26.28
CA LYS A 197 0.18 -3.32 26.13
C LYS A 197 0.14 -3.68 24.67
N ILE A 198 0.88 -4.71 24.30
CA ILE A 198 1.03 -5.16 22.92
C ILE A 198 0.65 -6.64 22.82
N ALA A 199 -0.02 -7.01 21.74
CA ALA A 199 -0.29 -8.40 21.39
C ALA A 199 -0.04 -8.61 19.90
N ALA A 200 0.60 -9.74 19.57
CA ALA A 200 0.71 -10.20 18.19
C ALA A 200 -0.46 -11.13 17.86
N VAL A 201 -1.03 -10.96 16.67
CA VAL A 201 -2.16 -11.75 16.16
C VAL A 201 -1.90 -12.20 14.73
N ASP A 202 -2.57 -13.27 14.28
CA ASP A 202 -2.66 -13.57 12.85
C ASP A 202 -3.23 -12.34 12.13
N ARG A 203 -2.66 -11.94 10.98
CA ARG A 203 -3.07 -10.73 10.25
C ARG A 203 -4.58 -10.65 9.97
N ALA A 204 -5.21 -11.80 9.74
CA ALA A 204 -6.66 -11.91 9.52
C ALA A 204 -7.52 -11.60 10.76
N LEU A 205 -6.92 -11.46 11.94
CA LEU A 205 -7.57 -11.17 13.22
C LEU A 205 -7.13 -9.80 13.79
N ALA A 206 -6.42 -8.99 13.00
CA ALA A 206 -5.98 -7.65 13.40
C ALA A 206 -7.16 -6.67 13.47
N GLY A 207 -7.07 -5.68 14.35
CA GLY A 207 -8.16 -4.73 14.64
C GLY A 207 -9.14 -5.27 15.67
#